data_AF-A0A942R0F2-F1
#
_entry.id   AF-A0A942R0F2-F1
#
_cell.length_a   1.000
_cell.length_b   1.000
_cell.length_c   1.000
_cell.angle_alpha   90.00
_cell.angle_beta   90.00
_cell.angle_gamma   90.00
#
_symmetry.space_group_name_H-M   'P 1'
#
loop_
_entity.id
_entity.type
_entity.pdbx_description
1 polymer ?
#
loop_
_entity_poly.entity_id
_entity_poly.type
_entity_poly.pdbx_seq_one_letter_code
_entity_poly.pdbx_strand_id
1 'polypeptide(L)'
;MPIPHKTPQELPAWQQLAALAAAPQPHLRDLLAADPAREARMAVSAAGLTLDASRQRCSPAVHGALQALAEQAGVADHRDAMFRGEAINTTEDRPVLHVALRGDPSWGGPWGAVVQADVQRELGRVCDFATRLRAGEVHGHSGEAITDVVNIGIGGSDLGPRMAADALAHLAHDTVRVHYVSNPDAWALYSVLRGLNPARTLLIVSSKTFTTQETLTNAASARRWLIDGGCPPDALSQHLVAITASPAKAASMGYPPERTFLFWDWVGGRYSVWSALGLPLAIAIGADGFRQFLAGARAMDGHFAQAPLSQNLPVQMALYGIWNRNFLQMPTQLIVPYASRLGRFTPFVQQMDMESNGKRTHCHGQPVNVDTGPIVWGGLGIDGQ
;
A
#
# COMPACT_ATOMS: atom_id res chain seq x y z
N MET A 1 -25.86 4.35 -12.03
CA MET A 1 -25.92 3.21 -12.97
C MET A 1 -24.53 2.59 -13.01
N PRO A 2 -24.38 1.26 -13.08
CA PRO A 2 -23.06 0.65 -13.20
C PRO A 2 -22.35 1.21 -14.43
N ILE A 3 -21.06 1.56 -14.29
CA ILE A 3 -20.26 2.09 -15.39
C ILE A 3 -20.21 1.01 -16.48
N PRO A 4 -20.66 1.28 -17.72
CA PRO A 4 -20.71 0.28 -18.77
C PRO A 4 -19.30 -0.20 -19.10
N HIS A 5 -19.06 -1.51 -18.95
CA HIS A 5 -17.76 -2.11 -19.18
C HIS A 5 -17.65 -2.63 -20.60
N LYS A 6 -16.99 -1.86 -21.46
CA LYS A 6 -16.47 -2.37 -22.74
C LYS A 6 -15.15 -3.06 -22.51
N THR A 7 -14.88 -4.13 -23.24
CA THR A 7 -13.54 -4.74 -23.19
C THR A 7 -12.53 -3.77 -23.84
N PRO A 8 -11.26 -3.73 -23.41
CA PRO A 8 -10.30 -2.78 -23.97
C PRO A 8 -10.17 -2.86 -25.49
N GLN A 9 -10.27 -4.07 -26.06
CA GLN A 9 -10.15 -4.32 -27.51
C GLN A 9 -11.30 -3.75 -28.35
N GLU A 10 -12.46 -3.50 -27.74
CA GLU A 10 -13.60 -2.86 -28.41
C GLU A 10 -13.43 -1.34 -28.54
N LEU A 11 -12.46 -0.76 -27.82
CA LEU A 11 -12.22 0.68 -27.85
C LEU A 11 -11.46 1.08 -29.12
N PRO A 12 -11.92 2.08 -29.89
CA PRO A 12 -11.21 2.57 -31.06
C PRO A 12 -9.74 2.94 -30.79
N ALA A 13 -9.44 3.51 -29.63
CA ALA A 13 -8.07 3.85 -29.23
C ALA A 13 -7.19 2.60 -29.10
N TRP A 14 -7.72 1.47 -28.63
CA TRP A 14 -6.98 0.22 -28.57
C TRP A 14 -6.64 -0.31 -29.97
N GLN A 15 -7.61 -0.29 -30.88
CA GLN A 15 -7.41 -0.70 -32.27
C GLN A 15 -6.38 0.18 -32.98
N GLN A 16 -6.41 1.49 -32.71
CA GLN A 16 -5.41 2.43 -33.20
C GLN A 16 -4.02 2.12 -32.64
N LEU A 17 -3.89 1.84 -31.33
CA LEU A 17 -2.62 1.45 -30.73
C LEU A 17 -2.08 0.14 -31.33
N ALA A 18 -2.95 -0.84 -31.60
CA ALA A 18 -2.57 -2.08 -32.26
C ALA A 18 -2.05 -1.84 -33.69
N ALA A 19 -2.71 -0.97 -34.45
CA ALA A 19 -2.26 -0.57 -35.79
C ALA A 19 -0.91 0.17 -35.75
N LEU A 20 -0.73 1.08 -34.79
CA LEU A 20 0.54 1.79 -34.58
C LEU A 20 1.67 0.84 -34.18
N ALA A 21 1.37 -0.18 -33.37
CA ALA A 21 2.33 -1.20 -32.93
C ALA A 21 2.75 -2.17 -34.06
N ALA A 22 1.90 -2.36 -35.07
CA ALA A 22 2.21 -3.22 -36.22
C ALA A 22 3.32 -2.65 -37.12
N ALA A 23 3.54 -1.34 -37.09
CA ALA A 23 4.69 -0.71 -37.75
C ALA A 23 5.97 -0.85 -36.90
N PRO A 24 7.17 -0.88 -37.52
CA PRO A 24 8.43 -0.83 -36.79
C PRO A 24 8.49 0.40 -35.87
N GLN A 25 8.70 0.17 -34.58
CA GLN A 25 8.79 1.25 -33.61
C GLN A 25 10.11 2.00 -33.74
N PRO A 26 10.11 3.34 -33.77
CA PRO A 26 11.33 4.12 -33.94
C PRO A 26 12.35 3.83 -32.85
N HIS A 27 13.63 4.00 -33.19
CA HIS A 27 14.70 3.88 -32.21
C HIS A 27 14.63 5.06 -31.23
N LEU A 28 14.95 4.82 -29.96
CA LEU A 28 14.81 5.86 -28.94
C LEU A 28 15.74 7.07 -29.20
N ARG A 29 16.93 6.83 -29.75
CA ARG A 29 17.86 7.90 -30.15
C ARG A 29 17.24 8.83 -31.20
N ASP A 30 16.46 8.28 -32.13
CA ASP A 30 15.82 9.07 -33.18
C ASP A 30 14.68 9.91 -32.59
N LEU A 31 13.91 9.32 -31.66
CA LEU A 31 12.85 10.04 -30.94
C LEU A 31 13.41 11.21 -30.11
N LEU A 32 14.56 11.03 -29.47
CA LEU A 32 15.23 12.09 -28.71
C LEU A 32 15.85 13.16 -29.64
N ALA A 33 16.43 12.76 -30.77
CA ALA A 33 17.04 13.69 -31.71
C ALA A 33 16.02 14.51 -32.50
N ALA A 34 14.89 13.91 -32.87
CA ALA A 34 13.84 14.56 -33.66
C ALA A 34 13.04 15.62 -32.88
N ASP A 35 13.08 15.58 -31.55
CA ASP A 35 12.32 16.48 -30.69
C ASP A 35 13.15 16.94 -29.48
N PRO A 36 13.91 18.04 -29.62
CA PRO A 36 14.73 18.59 -28.53
C PRO A 36 13.93 18.97 -27.27
N ALA A 37 12.61 19.19 -27.40
CA ALA A 37 11.73 19.52 -26.29
C ALA A 37 11.03 18.29 -25.68
N ARG A 38 11.39 17.07 -26.11
CA ARG A 38 10.74 15.83 -25.67
C ARG A 38 10.82 15.60 -24.16
N GLU A 39 11.98 15.87 -23.55
CA GLU A 39 12.17 15.71 -22.10
C GLU A 39 11.19 16.57 -21.32
N ALA A 40 11.09 17.86 -21.65
CA ALA A 40 10.14 18.77 -21.01
C ALA A 40 8.68 18.38 -21.30
N ARG A 41 8.36 17.95 -22.53
CA ARG A 41 6.99 17.59 -22.93
C ARG A 41 6.49 16.30 -22.27
N MET A 42 7.39 15.35 -22.02
CA MET A 42 7.07 14.05 -21.42
C MET A 42 7.39 13.99 -19.92
N ALA A 43 7.69 15.14 -19.31
CA ALA A 43 7.84 15.27 -17.87
C ALA A 43 6.50 15.62 -17.22
N VAL A 44 6.18 14.96 -16.11
CA VAL A 44 5.04 15.30 -15.25
C VAL A 44 5.51 15.37 -13.81
N SER A 45 5.20 16.46 -13.12
CA SER A 45 5.59 16.65 -11.71
C SER A 45 4.36 16.82 -10.83
N ALA A 46 4.34 16.12 -9.70
CA ALA A 46 3.28 16.21 -8.70
C ALA A 46 3.78 15.75 -7.33
N ALA A 47 3.29 16.40 -6.26
CA ALA A 47 3.61 16.05 -4.87
C ALA A 47 5.13 15.84 -4.59
N GLY A 48 5.98 16.68 -5.18
CA GLY A 48 7.44 16.60 -5.03
C GLY A 48 8.13 15.47 -5.81
N LEU A 49 7.40 14.75 -6.66
CA LEU A 49 7.93 13.73 -7.57
C LEU A 49 7.87 14.21 -9.01
N THR A 50 8.84 13.78 -9.81
CA THR A 50 8.89 14.02 -11.26
C THR A 50 9.02 12.68 -11.98
N LEU A 51 8.08 12.42 -12.89
CA LEU A 51 8.18 11.37 -13.89
C LEU A 51 8.85 11.95 -15.13
N ASP A 52 9.98 11.38 -15.55
CA ASP A 52 10.56 11.59 -16.88
C ASP A 52 10.24 10.38 -17.77
N ALA A 53 9.30 10.55 -18.70
CA ALA A 53 8.91 9.51 -19.65
C ALA A 53 9.57 9.67 -21.03
N SER A 54 10.53 10.58 -21.21
CA SER A 54 11.18 10.86 -22.51
C SER A 54 11.85 9.63 -23.13
N ARG A 55 12.31 8.72 -22.27
CA ARG A 55 12.98 7.46 -22.63
C ARG A 55 12.01 6.30 -22.94
N GLN A 56 10.70 6.55 -22.94
CA GLN A 56 9.71 5.60 -23.46
C GLN A 56 9.76 5.57 -24.99
N ARG A 57 9.63 4.37 -25.58
CA ARG A 57 9.46 4.18 -27.03
C ARG A 57 8.02 4.54 -27.45
N CYS A 58 7.70 5.82 -27.36
CA CYS A 58 6.37 6.37 -27.56
C CYS A 58 6.42 7.58 -28.49
N SER A 59 5.91 7.44 -29.72
CA SER A 59 5.79 8.55 -30.66
C SER A 59 4.63 9.48 -30.26
N PRO A 60 4.56 10.72 -30.78
CA PRO A 60 3.41 11.60 -30.53
C PRO A 60 2.06 10.97 -30.89
N ALA A 61 2.01 10.17 -31.97
CA ALA A 61 0.80 9.46 -32.36
C ALA A 61 0.40 8.38 -31.36
N VAL A 62 1.36 7.61 -30.84
CA VAL A 62 1.12 6.62 -29.77
C VAL A 62 0.65 7.31 -28.50
N HIS A 63 1.32 8.41 -28.11
CA HIS A 63 0.93 9.16 -26.92
C HIS A 63 -0.51 9.69 -27.01
N GLY A 64 -0.91 10.25 -28.15
CA GLY A 64 -2.29 10.69 -28.39
C GLY A 64 -3.30 9.54 -28.29
N ALA A 65 -2.99 8.38 -28.87
CA ALA A 65 -3.84 7.20 -28.78
C ALA A 65 -3.93 6.63 -27.34
N LEU A 66 -2.87 6.74 -26.53
CA LEU A 66 -2.91 6.38 -25.11
C LEU A 66 -3.81 7.32 -24.30
N GLN A 67 -3.79 8.63 -24.56
CA GLN A 67 -4.72 9.55 -23.90
C GLN A 67 -6.17 9.22 -24.27
N ALA A 68 -6.43 8.99 -25.56
CA ALA A 68 -7.74 8.57 -26.05
C ALA A 68 -8.20 7.25 -25.41
N LEU A 69 -7.28 6.31 -25.14
CA LEU A 69 -7.59 5.07 -24.44
C LEU A 69 -8.07 5.34 -23.00
N ALA A 70 -7.39 6.22 -22.25
CA ALA A 70 -7.82 6.57 -20.89
C ALA A 70 -9.21 7.24 -20.86
N GLU A 71 -9.47 8.12 -21.82
CA GLU A 71 -10.78 8.78 -21.97
C GLU A 71 -11.88 7.78 -22.33
N GLN A 72 -11.66 6.95 -23.35
CA GLN A 72 -12.64 5.96 -23.82
C GLN A 72 -12.90 4.83 -22.81
N ALA A 73 -11.91 4.51 -21.97
CA ALA A 73 -12.05 3.56 -20.87
C ALA A 73 -12.73 4.14 -19.63
N GLY A 74 -13.07 5.44 -19.62
CA GLY A 74 -13.79 6.07 -18.50
C GLY A 74 -12.96 6.13 -17.21
N VAL A 75 -11.63 6.31 -17.30
CA VAL A 75 -10.74 6.31 -16.14
C VAL A 75 -11.15 7.34 -15.08
N ALA A 76 -11.58 8.53 -15.51
CA ALA A 76 -12.06 9.58 -14.61
C ALA A 76 -13.33 9.17 -13.86
N ASP A 77 -14.30 8.55 -14.55
CA ASP A 77 -15.55 8.09 -13.94
C ASP A 77 -15.29 6.98 -12.91
N HIS A 78 -14.42 6.02 -13.25
CA HIS A 78 -14.01 4.95 -12.35
C HIS A 78 -13.29 5.47 -11.11
N ARG A 79 -12.38 6.44 -11.30
CA ARG A 79 -11.72 7.14 -10.19
C ARG A 79 -12.76 7.84 -9.31
N ASP A 80 -13.65 8.63 -9.89
CA ASP A 80 -14.59 9.42 -9.11
C ASP A 80 -15.57 8.52 -8.35
N ALA A 81 -15.98 7.39 -8.93
CA ALA A 81 -16.74 6.35 -8.24
C ALA A 81 -15.97 5.74 -7.05
N MET A 82 -14.66 5.49 -7.20
CA MET A 82 -13.79 5.07 -6.10
C MET A 82 -13.80 6.09 -4.97
N PHE A 83 -13.60 7.38 -5.28
CA PHE A 83 -13.55 8.46 -4.28
C PHE A 83 -14.90 8.68 -3.58
N ARG A 84 -16.02 8.47 -4.29
CA ARG A 84 -17.37 8.52 -3.71
C ARG A 84 -17.72 7.31 -2.84
N GLY A 85 -16.89 6.28 -2.83
CA GLY A 85 -17.16 5.07 -2.05
C GLY A 85 -18.20 4.15 -2.68
N GLU A 86 -18.38 4.22 -4.00
CA GLU A 86 -19.22 3.26 -4.70
C GLU A 86 -18.60 1.85 -4.62
N ALA A 87 -19.45 0.82 -4.70
CA ALA A 87 -19.04 -0.58 -4.62
C ALA A 87 -18.34 -1.06 -5.91
N ILE A 88 -17.17 -0.49 -6.22
CA ILE A 88 -16.41 -0.78 -7.44
C ILE A 88 -15.69 -2.14 -7.39
N ASN A 89 -15.55 -2.75 -6.20
CA ASN A 89 -15.17 -4.14 -6.08
C ASN A 89 -16.43 -5.01 -6.24
N THR A 90 -16.81 -5.22 -7.50
CA THR A 90 -18.10 -5.81 -7.87
C THR A 90 -18.24 -7.29 -7.48
N THR A 91 -17.14 -8.04 -7.41
CA THR A 91 -17.17 -9.47 -7.05
C THR A 91 -17.43 -9.70 -5.56
N GLU A 92 -17.11 -8.72 -4.72
CA GLU A 92 -17.33 -8.78 -3.27
C GLU A 92 -18.40 -7.79 -2.79
N ASP A 93 -19.00 -7.02 -3.70
CA ASP A 93 -19.94 -5.93 -3.41
C ASP A 93 -19.42 -4.95 -2.34
N ARG A 94 -18.20 -4.42 -2.56
CA ARG A 94 -17.50 -3.58 -1.58
C ARG A 94 -16.99 -2.26 -2.16
N PRO A 95 -17.01 -1.17 -1.38
CA PRO A 95 -16.24 0.02 -1.68
C PRO A 95 -14.73 -0.23 -1.64
N VAL A 96 -13.97 0.63 -2.33
CA VAL A 96 -12.50 0.65 -2.29
C VAL A 96 -12.04 2.03 -1.87
N LEU A 97 -11.93 2.26 -0.56
CA LEU A 97 -11.87 3.61 0.02
C LEU A 97 -10.56 3.94 0.74
N HIS A 98 -9.46 3.29 0.38
CA HIS A 98 -8.16 3.53 1.01
C HIS A 98 -7.70 5.00 0.93
N VAL A 99 -8.19 5.81 -0.03
CA VAL A 99 -7.95 7.28 -0.10
C VAL A 99 -8.55 8.04 1.10
N ALA A 100 -9.67 7.57 1.66
CA ALA A 100 -10.32 8.20 2.81
C ALA A 100 -9.45 8.17 4.08
N LEU A 101 -8.59 7.14 4.23
CA LEU A 101 -7.68 6.96 5.37
C LEU A 101 -6.69 8.12 5.56
N ARG A 102 -6.47 8.89 4.50
CA ARG A 102 -5.56 10.03 4.44
C ARG A 102 -6.27 11.29 3.97
N GLY A 103 -7.60 11.32 4.04
CA GLY A 103 -8.42 12.47 3.73
C GLY A 103 -8.07 13.71 4.55
N ASP A 104 -8.48 14.89 4.08
CA ASP A 104 -8.31 16.12 4.84
C ASP A 104 -9.24 16.10 6.07
N PRO A 105 -8.73 16.28 7.30
CA PRO A 105 -9.56 16.28 8.51
C PRO A 105 -10.60 17.43 8.53
N SER A 106 -10.37 18.52 7.80
CA SER A 106 -11.27 19.68 7.75
C SER A 106 -12.47 19.49 6.80
N TRP A 107 -12.47 18.42 6.00
CA TRP A 107 -13.48 18.18 4.97
C TRP A 107 -13.95 16.72 4.94
N GLY A 108 -15.25 16.50 4.76
CA GLY A 108 -15.85 15.16 4.73
C GLY A 108 -15.46 14.30 3.53
N GLY A 109 -14.81 14.87 2.52
CA GLY A 109 -14.46 14.15 1.29
C GLY A 109 -15.68 13.72 0.45
N PRO A 110 -15.46 13.16 -0.76
CA PRO A 110 -16.53 12.57 -1.55
C PRO A 110 -17.07 11.27 -0.93
N TRP A 111 -16.30 10.62 -0.04
CA TRP A 111 -16.69 9.43 0.73
C TRP A 111 -17.65 9.71 1.91
N GLY A 112 -17.84 10.99 2.27
CA GLY A 112 -18.84 11.42 3.24
C GLY A 112 -18.35 11.57 4.68
N ALA A 113 -19.05 12.41 5.43
CA ALA A 113 -18.65 12.87 6.78
C ALA A 113 -18.57 11.76 7.83
N VAL A 114 -19.40 10.71 7.73
CA VAL A 114 -19.37 9.58 8.69
C VAL A 114 -18.08 8.79 8.57
N VAL A 115 -17.72 8.40 7.34
CA VAL A 115 -16.45 7.70 7.06
C VAL A 115 -15.27 8.56 7.49
N GLN A 116 -15.31 9.86 7.18
CA GLN A 116 -14.26 10.79 7.61
C GLN A 116 -14.12 10.82 9.14
N ALA A 117 -15.22 10.97 9.88
CA ALA A 117 -15.19 11.03 11.33
C ALA A 117 -14.65 9.75 11.98
N ASP A 118 -15.03 8.58 11.45
CA ASP A 118 -14.54 7.29 11.94
C ASP A 118 -13.04 7.10 11.67
N VAL A 119 -12.58 7.50 10.47
CA VAL A 119 -11.14 7.52 10.13
C VAL A 119 -10.36 8.42 11.08
N GLN A 120 -10.81 9.65 11.30
CA GLN A 120 -10.09 10.60 12.17
C GLN A 120 -10.05 10.14 13.63
N ARG A 121 -11.13 9.52 14.11
CA ARG A 121 -11.17 8.96 15.47
C ARG A 121 -10.13 7.86 15.63
N GLU A 122 -10.08 6.92 14.68
CA GLU A 122 -9.15 5.80 14.76
C GLU A 122 -7.69 6.24 14.55
N LEU A 123 -7.46 7.19 13.64
CA LEU A 123 -6.14 7.83 13.48
C LEU A 123 -5.68 8.54 14.75
N GLY A 124 -6.59 9.23 15.45
CA GLY A 124 -6.34 9.81 16.77
C GLY A 124 -5.86 8.75 17.76
N ARG A 125 -6.60 7.66 17.91
CA ARG A 125 -6.23 6.53 18.80
C ARG A 125 -4.84 5.96 18.46
N VAL A 126 -4.55 5.75 17.17
CA VAL A 126 -3.26 5.23 16.69
C VAL A 126 -2.12 6.16 17.09
N CYS A 127 -2.27 7.46 16.82
CA CYS A 127 -1.26 8.48 17.11
C CYS A 127 -1.06 8.68 18.62
N ASP A 128 -2.13 8.64 19.41
CA ASP A 128 -2.07 8.80 20.87
C ASP A 128 -1.36 7.61 21.50
N PHE A 129 -1.69 6.38 21.07
CA PHE A 129 -1.00 5.18 21.54
C PHE A 129 0.49 5.20 21.19
N ALA A 130 0.82 5.56 19.95
CA ALA A 130 2.22 5.69 19.52
C ALA A 130 2.99 6.72 20.36
N THR A 131 2.38 7.88 20.64
CA THR A 131 2.96 8.93 21.47
C THR A 131 3.24 8.44 22.89
N ARG A 132 2.24 7.83 23.54
CA ARG A 132 2.36 7.32 24.92
C ARG A 132 3.40 6.21 25.05
N LEU A 133 3.44 5.31 24.07
CA LEU A 133 4.43 4.22 24.05
C LEU A 133 5.85 4.79 23.92
N ARG A 134 6.07 5.74 23.00
CA ARG A 134 7.37 6.43 22.84
C ARG A 134 7.77 7.23 24.08
N ALA A 135 6.80 7.81 24.79
CA ALA A 135 7.02 8.50 26.07
C ALA A 135 7.34 7.55 27.25
N GLY A 136 7.28 6.23 27.04
CA GLY A 136 7.54 5.24 28.09
C GLY A 136 6.35 5.02 29.04
N GLU A 137 5.15 5.52 28.71
CA GLU A 137 3.96 5.42 29.55
C GLU A 137 3.20 4.09 29.40
N VAL A 138 3.57 3.29 28.40
CA VAL A 138 3.01 1.96 28.20
C VAL A 138 3.96 0.97 28.85
N HIS A 139 3.51 0.38 29.95
CA HIS A 139 4.27 -0.60 30.73
C HIS A 139 3.85 -2.04 30.42
N GLY A 140 4.82 -2.95 30.55
CA GLY A 140 4.57 -4.40 30.59
C GLY A 140 4.24 -4.89 32.00
N HIS A 141 4.13 -6.21 32.16
CA HIS A 141 3.70 -6.86 33.41
C HIS A 141 4.61 -6.57 34.62
N SER A 142 5.89 -6.25 34.40
CA SER A 142 6.84 -5.91 35.47
C SER A 142 6.73 -4.47 35.94
N GLY A 143 5.89 -3.65 35.29
CA GLY A 143 5.85 -2.20 35.48
C GLY A 143 6.92 -1.43 34.70
N GLU A 144 7.81 -2.11 33.99
CA GLU A 144 8.80 -1.46 33.12
C GLU A 144 8.19 -0.97 31.80
N ALA A 145 8.74 0.12 31.26
CA ALA A 145 8.32 0.66 29.97
C ALA A 145 8.64 -0.31 28.83
N ILE A 146 7.69 -0.46 27.90
CA ILE A 146 7.88 -1.21 26.67
C ILE A 146 8.96 -0.54 25.82
N THR A 147 9.93 -1.33 25.36
CA THR A 147 11.00 -0.86 24.45
C THR A 147 11.09 -1.65 23.16
N ASP A 148 10.40 -2.78 23.07
CA ASP A 148 10.38 -3.60 21.88
C ASP A 148 8.94 -3.89 21.48
N VAL A 149 8.61 -3.66 20.21
CA VAL A 149 7.30 -3.93 19.63
C VAL A 149 7.48 -4.94 18.52
N VAL A 150 6.75 -6.05 18.56
CA VAL A 150 6.79 -7.08 17.51
C VAL A 150 5.46 -7.08 16.77
N ASN A 151 5.45 -6.59 15.53
CA ASN A 151 4.31 -6.70 14.63
C ASN A 151 4.28 -8.10 14.00
N ILE A 152 3.18 -8.81 14.18
CA ILE A 152 2.91 -10.13 13.64
C ILE A 152 1.76 -10.01 12.64
N GLY A 153 2.08 -10.21 11.35
CA GLY A 153 1.11 -10.11 10.27
C GLY A 153 1.74 -10.56 8.94
N ILE A 154 0.93 -10.89 7.95
CA ILE A 154 1.42 -11.36 6.64
C ILE A 154 0.86 -10.50 5.50
N GLY A 155 1.60 -10.43 4.39
CA GLY A 155 1.21 -9.64 3.21
C GLY A 155 1.07 -8.16 3.55
N GLY A 156 -0.12 -7.60 3.34
CA GLY A 156 -0.40 -6.18 3.56
C GLY A 156 -0.23 -5.71 5.01
N SER A 157 -0.37 -6.63 5.97
CA SER A 157 -0.13 -6.38 7.41
C SER A 157 1.35 -6.30 7.79
N ASP A 158 2.28 -6.59 6.87
CA ASP A 158 3.74 -6.58 7.09
C ASP A 158 4.45 -5.69 6.07
N LEU A 159 4.25 -5.94 4.77
CA LEU A 159 5.05 -5.37 3.69
C LEU A 159 5.05 -3.84 3.70
N GLY A 160 3.88 -3.20 3.79
CA GLY A 160 3.76 -1.75 3.80
C GLY A 160 4.43 -1.10 5.01
N PRO A 161 4.01 -1.42 6.24
CA PRO A 161 4.60 -0.86 7.46
C PRO A 161 6.11 -1.09 7.56
N ARG A 162 6.59 -2.29 7.23
CA ARG A 162 8.01 -2.63 7.27
C ARG A 162 8.83 -1.87 6.23
N MET A 163 8.32 -1.77 4.99
CA MET A 163 8.96 -0.99 3.94
C MET A 163 9.07 0.49 4.33
N ALA A 164 8.00 1.08 4.85
CA ALA A 164 7.99 2.48 5.24
C ALA A 164 8.90 2.74 6.46
N ALA A 165 8.98 1.80 7.41
CA ALA A 165 9.88 1.91 8.56
C ALA A 165 11.36 1.93 8.12
N ASP A 166 11.75 1.07 7.18
CA ASP A 166 13.10 1.07 6.60
C ASP A 166 13.37 2.37 5.82
N ALA A 167 12.42 2.81 5.00
CA ALA A 167 12.52 4.03 4.20
C ALA A 167 12.72 5.29 5.08
N LEU A 168 12.01 5.33 6.22
CA LEU A 168 11.94 6.46 7.13
C LEU A 168 12.75 6.24 8.42
N ALA A 169 13.72 5.31 8.42
CA ALA A 169 14.49 4.94 9.61
C ALA A 169 15.24 6.10 10.28
N HIS A 170 15.49 7.20 9.58
CA HIS A 170 16.05 8.44 10.15
C HIS A 170 15.12 9.17 11.14
N LEU A 171 13.83 8.81 11.18
CA LEU A 171 12.84 9.30 12.14
C LEU A 171 12.60 8.30 13.29
N ALA A 172 13.31 7.17 13.29
CA ALA A 172 13.12 6.10 14.27
C ALA A 172 13.30 6.62 15.70
N HIS A 173 12.55 6.06 16.65
CA HIS A 173 12.75 6.35 18.07
C HIS A 173 14.08 5.77 18.57
N ASP A 174 14.77 6.50 19.43
CA ASP A 174 16.04 6.03 19.99
C ASP A 174 15.88 4.83 20.95
N THR A 175 14.73 4.72 21.64
CA THR A 175 14.54 3.72 22.70
C THR A 175 13.49 2.65 22.41
N VAL A 176 12.61 2.87 21.43
CA VAL A 176 11.54 1.92 21.07
C VAL A 176 11.86 1.31 19.72
N ARG A 177 12.10 0.01 19.69
CA ARG A 177 12.42 -0.75 18.48
C ARG A 177 11.19 -1.49 17.99
N VAL A 178 10.92 -1.38 16.69
CA VAL A 178 9.81 -2.09 16.05
C VAL A 178 10.37 -3.21 15.17
N HIS A 179 9.90 -4.43 15.44
CA HIS A 179 10.27 -5.66 14.79
C HIS A 179 9.07 -6.21 14.01
N TYR A 180 9.34 -7.05 13.02
CA TYR A 180 8.33 -7.51 12.07
C TYR A 180 8.48 -9.02 11.83
N VAL A 181 7.40 -9.77 12.02
CA VAL A 181 7.34 -11.22 11.83
C VAL A 181 6.14 -11.56 10.95
N SER A 182 6.39 -12.23 9.82
CA SER A 182 5.35 -12.55 8.85
C SER A 182 5.32 -14.00 8.41
N ASN A 183 6.47 -14.64 8.26
CA ASN A 183 6.56 -16.05 7.85
C ASN A 183 6.23 -16.98 9.04
N PRO A 184 5.40 -18.04 8.86
CA PRO A 184 5.14 -19.05 9.89
C PRO A 184 6.33 -19.97 10.20
N ASP A 185 7.41 -19.94 9.41
CA ASP A 185 8.68 -20.59 9.75
C ASP A 185 9.17 -20.11 11.13
N ALA A 186 9.38 -21.07 12.04
CA ALA A 186 9.81 -20.82 13.41
C ALA A 186 11.08 -19.99 13.49
N TRP A 187 11.97 -20.06 12.49
CA TRP A 187 13.18 -19.25 12.44
C TRP A 187 12.89 -17.75 12.38
N ALA A 188 11.80 -17.34 11.71
CA ALA A 188 11.42 -15.94 11.58
C ALA A 188 11.06 -15.34 12.95
N LEU A 189 10.27 -16.06 13.75
CA LEU A 189 9.90 -15.63 15.10
C LEU A 189 11.10 -15.72 16.05
N TYR A 190 11.83 -16.84 16.03
CA TYR A 190 13.00 -17.06 16.89
C TYR A 190 14.07 -15.97 16.70
N SER A 191 14.39 -15.62 15.44
CA SER A 191 15.41 -14.64 15.12
C SER A 191 15.11 -13.25 15.70
N VAL A 192 13.82 -12.91 15.79
CA VAL A 192 13.37 -11.67 16.43
C VAL A 192 13.38 -11.82 17.95
N LEU A 193 12.72 -12.85 18.51
CA LEU A 193 12.48 -12.94 19.95
C LEU A 193 13.72 -13.27 20.80
N ARG A 194 14.72 -13.96 20.25
CA ARG A 194 15.89 -14.47 21.01
C ARG A 194 16.70 -13.41 21.76
N GLY A 195 16.64 -12.15 21.32
CA GLY A 195 17.36 -11.03 21.94
C GLY A 195 16.48 -10.08 22.73
N LEU A 196 15.17 -10.35 22.83
CA LEU A 196 14.22 -9.43 23.45
C LEU A 196 13.96 -9.80 24.92
N ASN A 197 13.53 -8.82 25.70
CA ASN A 197 13.10 -9.03 27.08
C ASN A 197 11.56 -9.14 27.14
N PRO A 198 10.99 -10.29 27.56
CA PRO A 198 9.56 -10.49 27.72
C PRO A 198 8.85 -9.40 28.55
N ALA A 199 9.50 -8.88 29.59
CA ALA A 199 8.94 -7.84 30.45
C ALA A 199 8.77 -6.49 29.74
N ARG A 200 9.50 -6.25 28.64
CA ARG A 200 9.54 -4.98 27.90
C ARG A 200 9.11 -5.10 26.44
N THR A 201 8.47 -6.22 26.07
CA THR A 201 8.07 -6.53 24.69
C THR A 201 6.56 -6.49 24.51
N LEU A 202 6.06 -5.72 23.55
CA LEU A 202 4.65 -5.64 23.16
C LEU A 202 4.42 -6.38 21.84
N LEU A 203 3.37 -7.18 21.76
CA LEU A 203 2.97 -7.89 20.54
C LEU A 203 1.79 -7.17 19.88
N ILE A 204 1.97 -6.77 18.63
CA ILE A 204 0.90 -6.27 17.76
C ILE A 204 0.50 -7.40 16.81
N VAL A 205 -0.75 -7.84 16.86
CA VAL A 205 -1.26 -8.89 15.96
C VAL A 205 -2.22 -8.29 14.95
N SER A 206 -1.81 -8.38 13.69
CA SER A 206 -2.39 -7.66 12.56
C SER A 206 -3.07 -8.63 11.58
N SER A 207 -4.38 -8.80 11.69
CA SER A 207 -5.17 -9.67 10.80
C SER A 207 -6.58 -9.14 10.60
N LYS A 208 -6.98 -8.96 9.33
CA LYS A 208 -8.31 -8.45 8.95
C LYS A 208 -9.44 -9.28 9.56
N THR A 209 -9.41 -10.58 9.31
CA THR A 209 -10.42 -11.54 9.76
C THR A 209 -10.14 -12.10 11.16
N PHE A 210 -8.92 -11.91 11.65
CA PHE A 210 -8.44 -12.55 12.87
C PHE A 210 -8.56 -14.08 12.84
N THR A 211 -8.37 -14.67 11.65
CA THR A 211 -8.40 -16.11 11.38
C THR A 211 -7.21 -16.63 10.59
N THR A 212 -6.33 -15.74 10.12
CA THR A 212 -5.18 -16.10 9.28
C THR A 212 -4.28 -17.07 10.05
N GLN A 213 -4.15 -18.29 9.55
CA GLN A 213 -3.52 -19.39 10.28
C GLN A 213 -2.07 -19.06 10.63
N GLU A 214 -1.30 -18.56 9.67
CA GLU A 214 0.11 -18.19 9.83
C GLU A 214 0.28 -17.11 10.92
N THR A 215 -0.55 -16.07 10.88
CA THR A 215 -0.54 -14.99 11.88
C THR A 215 -0.90 -15.51 13.27
N LEU A 216 -1.95 -16.34 13.38
CA LEU A 216 -2.40 -16.86 14.66
C LEU A 216 -1.43 -17.88 15.26
N THR A 217 -0.77 -18.69 14.44
CA THR A 217 0.32 -19.57 14.88
C THR A 217 1.47 -18.76 15.47
N ASN A 218 1.96 -17.75 14.75
CA ASN A 218 3.02 -16.87 15.27
C ASN A 218 2.59 -16.12 16.55
N ALA A 219 1.34 -15.63 16.60
CA ALA A 219 0.81 -14.96 17.79
C ALA A 219 0.73 -15.90 19.00
N ALA A 220 0.28 -17.14 18.80
CA ALA A 220 0.24 -18.14 19.86
C ALA A 220 1.65 -18.48 20.39
N SER A 221 2.61 -18.67 19.49
CA SER A 221 4.02 -18.90 19.87
C SER A 221 4.64 -17.72 20.60
N ALA A 222 4.38 -16.48 20.17
CA ALA A 222 4.89 -15.27 20.82
C ALA A 222 4.27 -15.06 22.20
N ARG A 223 2.96 -15.34 22.36
CA ARG A 223 2.29 -15.35 23.67
C ARG A 223 2.87 -16.38 24.62
N ARG A 224 3.14 -17.60 24.10
CA ARG A 224 3.79 -18.64 24.88
C ARG A 224 5.19 -18.22 25.32
N TRP A 225 5.96 -17.58 24.44
CA TRP A 225 7.27 -17.01 24.75
C TRP A 225 7.20 -15.96 25.87
N LEU A 226 6.19 -15.08 25.88
CA LEU A 226 6.00 -14.14 26.99
C LEU A 226 5.80 -14.85 28.32
N ILE A 227 4.95 -15.89 28.35
CA ILE A 227 4.64 -16.67 29.55
C ILE A 227 5.87 -17.43 30.04
N ASP A 228 6.56 -18.14 29.16
CA ASP A 228 7.80 -18.87 29.48
C ASP A 228 8.92 -17.92 29.91
N GLY A 229 8.83 -16.66 29.46
CA GLY A 229 9.69 -15.54 29.84
C GLY A 229 9.35 -14.86 31.17
N GLY A 230 8.36 -15.36 31.92
CA GLY A 230 7.99 -14.86 33.25
C GLY A 230 6.76 -13.96 33.30
N CYS A 231 6.09 -13.68 32.18
CA CYS A 231 4.83 -12.94 32.19
C CYS A 231 3.69 -13.79 32.79
N PRO A 232 3.05 -13.35 33.88
CA PRO A 232 1.88 -14.03 34.42
C PRO A 232 0.73 -14.10 33.37
N PRO A 233 -0.02 -15.22 33.29
CA PRO A 233 -1.12 -15.36 32.32
C PRO A 233 -2.20 -14.27 32.43
N ASP A 234 -2.49 -13.79 33.64
CA ASP A 234 -3.45 -12.73 33.94
C ASP A 234 -2.93 -11.32 33.59
N ALA A 235 -1.61 -11.15 33.48
CA ALA A 235 -0.98 -9.91 33.04
C ALA A 235 -0.69 -9.88 31.52
N LEU A 236 -0.93 -10.97 30.79
CA LEU A 236 -0.59 -11.10 29.37
C LEU A 236 -1.23 -10.01 28.50
N SER A 237 -2.46 -9.57 28.82
CA SER A 237 -3.17 -8.52 28.08
C SER A 237 -2.41 -7.19 28.03
N GLN A 238 -1.53 -6.91 29.01
CA GLN A 238 -0.67 -5.73 29.04
C GLN A 238 0.40 -5.75 27.93
N HIS A 239 0.65 -6.91 27.34
CA HIS A 239 1.60 -7.10 26.24
C HIS A 239 0.91 -7.27 24.87
N LEU A 240 -0.41 -7.08 24.79
CA LEU A 240 -1.18 -7.43 23.59
C LEU A 240 -1.88 -6.22 22.97
N VAL A 241 -1.73 -6.10 21.66
CA VAL A 241 -2.45 -5.17 20.78
C VAL A 241 -3.00 -5.96 19.60
N ALA A 242 -4.23 -5.65 19.20
CA ALA A 242 -4.84 -6.22 17.99
C ALA A 242 -5.13 -5.11 16.98
N ILE A 243 -4.93 -5.42 15.69
CA ILE A 243 -5.38 -4.58 14.58
C ILE A 243 -6.25 -5.45 13.66
N THR A 244 -7.55 -5.16 13.60
CA THR A 244 -8.52 -6.06 12.96
C THR A 244 -9.81 -5.38 12.52
N ALA A 245 -10.53 -6.02 11.59
CA ALA A 245 -11.93 -5.70 11.29
C ALA A 245 -12.92 -6.52 12.15
N SER A 246 -12.42 -7.39 13.05
CA SER A 246 -13.21 -8.32 13.86
C SER A 246 -12.93 -8.18 15.38
N PRO A 247 -13.24 -7.02 16.00
CA PRO A 247 -12.87 -6.74 17.38
C PRO A 247 -13.44 -7.73 18.40
N ALA A 248 -14.67 -8.25 18.18
CA ALA A 248 -15.26 -9.26 19.04
C ALA A 248 -14.42 -10.56 19.10
N LYS A 249 -13.78 -10.92 17.99
CA LYS A 249 -12.90 -12.09 17.89
C LYS A 249 -11.54 -11.87 18.55
N ALA A 250 -11.01 -10.65 18.47
CA ALA A 250 -9.83 -10.28 19.24
C ALA A 250 -10.14 -10.29 20.75
N ALA A 251 -11.29 -9.76 21.18
CA ALA A 251 -11.70 -9.77 22.58
C ALA A 251 -11.83 -11.19 23.15
N SER A 252 -12.44 -12.13 22.40
CA SER A 252 -12.54 -13.53 22.84
C SER A 252 -11.19 -14.24 22.93
N MET A 253 -10.14 -13.70 22.31
CA MET A 253 -8.75 -14.17 22.40
C MET A 253 -7.91 -13.39 23.43
N GLY A 254 -8.53 -12.56 24.27
CA GLY A 254 -7.89 -11.85 25.37
C GLY A 254 -7.18 -10.55 24.98
N TYR A 255 -7.46 -9.99 23.80
CA TYR A 255 -6.98 -8.65 23.45
C TYR A 255 -7.88 -7.59 24.09
N PRO A 256 -7.31 -6.60 24.79
CA PRO A 256 -8.11 -5.57 25.44
C PRO A 256 -8.76 -4.62 24.41
N PRO A 257 -10.04 -4.22 24.58
CA PRO A 257 -10.75 -3.35 23.63
C PRO A 257 -10.04 -2.01 23.39
N GLU A 258 -9.48 -1.41 24.43
CA GLU A 258 -8.78 -0.12 24.36
C GLU A 258 -7.48 -0.20 23.54
N ARG A 259 -6.88 -1.40 23.42
CA ARG A 259 -5.72 -1.69 22.55
C ARG A 259 -6.09 -2.54 21.33
N THR A 260 -7.36 -2.53 20.97
CA THR A 260 -7.85 -3.10 19.71
C THR A 260 -8.15 -1.96 18.74
N PHE A 261 -7.37 -1.90 17.67
CA PHE A 261 -7.48 -0.89 16.63
C PHE A 261 -8.22 -1.45 15.42
N LEU A 262 -9.04 -0.61 14.81
CA LEU A 262 -9.96 -1.00 13.77
C LEU A 262 -9.44 -0.61 12.39
N PHE A 263 -9.77 -1.44 11.41
CA PHE A 263 -9.78 -1.01 10.02
C PHE A 263 -10.94 -1.68 9.29
N TRP A 264 -11.42 -1.00 8.26
CA TRP A 264 -12.68 -1.35 7.62
C TRP A 264 -12.52 -2.37 6.48
N ASP A 265 -13.62 -3.01 6.12
CA ASP A 265 -13.70 -4.00 5.05
C ASP A 265 -13.38 -3.43 3.67
N TRP A 266 -13.68 -2.16 3.42
CA TRP A 266 -13.32 -1.40 2.22
C TRP A 266 -11.83 -1.07 2.10
N VAL A 267 -11.02 -1.41 3.11
CA VAL A 267 -9.56 -1.35 3.06
C VAL A 267 -9.01 -2.71 2.60
N GLY A 268 -8.45 -2.74 1.40
CA GLY A 268 -7.69 -3.89 0.90
C GLY A 268 -6.35 -4.03 1.63
N GLY A 269 -5.91 -5.26 1.92
CA GLY A 269 -4.67 -5.49 2.68
C GLY A 269 -3.45 -4.85 2.04
N ARG A 270 -3.24 -5.01 0.74
CA ARG A 270 -2.12 -4.37 0.01
C ARG A 270 -2.23 -2.83 -0.12
N TYR A 271 -3.30 -2.23 0.39
CA TYR A 271 -3.53 -0.78 0.47
C TYR A 271 -3.73 -0.30 1.91
N SER A 272 -3.35 -1.08 2.93
CA SER A 272 -3.74 -0.82 4.32
C SER A 272 -2.72 -0.09 5.17
N VAL A 273 -1.51 0.20 4.68
CA VAL A 273 -0.47 0.90 5.48
C VAL A 273 -0.94 2.25 6.03
N TRP A 274 -1.94 2.85 5.38
CA TRP A 274 -2.54 4.13 5.76
C TRP A 274 -3.57 4.02 6.92
N SER A 275 -4.01 2.81 7.27
CA SER A 275 -5.02 2.58 8.32
C SER A 275 -4.36 2.37 9.69
N ALA A 276 -5.11 1.83 10.66
CA ALA A 276 -4.55 1.31 11.90
C ALA A 276 -3.43 0.27 11.67
N LEU A 277 -3.36 -0.40 10.52
CA LEU A 277 -2.21 -1.26 10.18
C LEU A 277 -0.88 -0.49 10.05
N GLY A 278 -0.93 0.83 9.96
CA GLY A 278 0.22 1.73 10.09
C GLY A 278 0.66 1.98 11.55
N LEU A 279 0.00 1.43 12.58
CA LEU A 279 0.40 1.64 13.98
C LEU A 279 1.86 1.27 14.28
N PRO A 280 2.42 0.13 13.82
CA PRO A 280 3.84 -0.16 13.99
C PRO A 280 4.74 0.92 13.38
N LEU A 281 4.35 1.48 12.23
CA LEU A 281 5.06 2.59 11.60
C LEU A 281 4.93 3.86 12.45
N ALA A 282 3.73 4.22 12.91
CA ALA A 282 3.51 5.38 13.76
C ALA A 282 4.30 5.32 15.07
N ILE A 283 4.47 4.12 15.65
CA ILE A 283 5.35 3.90 16.79
C ILE A 283 6.82 4.14 16.39
N ALA A 284 7.25 3.61 15.24
CA ALA A 284 8.62 3.76 14.77
C ALA A 284 8.99 5.22 14.49
N ILE A 285 8.18 5.96 13.73
CA ILE A 285 8.53 7.32 13.23
C ILE A 285 7.84 8.46 13.99
N GLY A 286 7.01 8.14 14.98
CA GLY A 286 6.23 9.11 15.74
C GLY A 286 4.93 9.54 15.04
N ALA A 287 4.00 10.07 15.84
CA ALA A 287 2.69 10.49 15.34
C ALA A 287 2.79 11.60 14.28
N ASP A 288 3.70 12.55 14.45
CA ASP A 288 3.89 13.65 13.48
C ASP A 288 4.49 13.15 12.17
N GLY A 289 5.49 12.26 12.24
CA GLY A 289 6.04 11.60 11.06
C GLY A 289 4.98 10.79 10.31
N PHE A 290 4.10 10.09 11.03
CA PHE A 290 2.99 9.34 10.43
C PHE A 290 1.96 10.28 9.78
N ARG A 291 1.60 11.41 10.41
CA ARG A 291 0.70 12.40 9.81
C ARG A 291 1.31 13.03 8.55
N GLN A 292 2.61 13.30 8.52
CA GLN A 292 3.30 13.77 7.32
C GLN A 292 3.32 12.72 6.21
N PHE A 293 3.52 11.44 6.56
CA PHE A 293 3.41 10.33 5.62
C PHE A 293 2.03 10.25 4.97
N LEU A 294 0.95 10.37 5.77
CA LEU A 294 -0.43 10.45 5.25
C LEU A 294 -0.63 11.69 4.37
N ALA A 295 -0.08 12.85 4.77
CA ALA A 295 -0.22 14.09 4.00
C ALA A 295 0.45 14.03 2.62
N GLY A 296 1.61 13.38 2.49
CA GLY A 296 2.26 13.15 1.19
C GLY A 296 1.40 12.29 0.27
N ALA A 297 0.80 11.23 0.80
CA ALA A 297 -0.12 10.39 0.03
C ALA A 297 -1.43 11.12 -0.31
N ARG A 298 -1.96 11.97 0.58
CA ARG A 298 -3.09 12.87 0.27
C ARG A 298 -2.78 13.83 -0.87
N ALA A 299 -1.57 14.38 -0.92
CA ALA A 299 -1.16 15.29 -2.00
C ALA A 299 -1.19 14.57 -3.36
N MET A 300 -0.73 13.32 -3.42
CA MET A 300 -0.81 12.51 -4.65
C MET A 300 -2.26 12.11 -4.99
N ASP A 301 -3.10 11.79 -4.00
CA ASP A 301 -4.53 11.55 -4.24
C ASP A 301 -5.23 12.79 -4.82
N GLY A 302 -4.91 13.98 -4.29
CA GLY A 302 -5.41 15.25 -4.81
C GLY A 302 -5.00 15.46 -6.27
N HIS A 303 -3.73 15.20 -6.61
CA HIS A 303 -3.27 15.22 -8.00
C HIS A 303 -4.02 14.23 -8.87
N PHE A 304 -4.16 12.99 -8.43
CA PHE A 304 -4.87 11.95 -9.16
C PHE A 304 -6.35 12.30 -9.42
N ALA A 305 -7.01 12.91 -8.44
CA ALA A 305 -8.40 13.35 -8.53
C ALA A 305 -8.60 14.55 -9.47
N GLN A 306 -7.69 15.52 -9.45
CA GLN A 306 -7.96 16.85 -10.04
C GLN A 306 -7.22 17.12 -11.35
N ALA A 307 -6.04 16.52 -11.56
CA ALA A 307 -5.25 16.80 -12.76
C ALA A 307 -5.93 16.24 -14.02
N PRO A 308 -5.90 16.98 -15.16
CA PRO A 308 -6.28 16.43 -16.45
C PRO A 308 -5.52 15.14 -16.74
N LEU A 309 -6.17 14.14 -17.36
CA LEU A 309 -5.55 12.81 -17.57
C LEU A 309 -4.19 12.90 -18.26
N SER A 310 -4.03 13.80 -19.22
CA SER A 310 -2.77 14.08 -19.94
C SER A 310 -1.63 14.61 -19.08
N GLN A 311 -1.92 15.16 -17.90
CA GLN A 311 -0.94 15.68 -16.93
C GLN A 311 -0.99 14.92 -15.60
N ASN A 312 -1.74 13.82 -15.55
CA ASN A 312 -1.96 13.04 -14.33
C ASN A 312 -0.87 11.97 -14.20
N LEU A 313 -0.03 12.08 -13.18
CA LEU A 313 1.22 11.32 -13.09
C LEU A 313 0.95 9.82 -12.96
N PRO A 314 0.10 9.34 -12.03
CA PRO A 314 -0.30 7.93 -11.99
C PRO A 314 -0.91 7.41 -13.29
N VAL A 315 -1.74 8.21 -13.97
CA VAL A 315 -2.37 7.82 -15.25
C VAL A 315 -1.32 7.67 -16.36
N GLN A 316 -0.38 8.61 -16.47
CA GLN A 316 0.71 8.50 -17.44
C GLN A 316 1.56 7.26 -17.19
N MET A 317 1.91 6.98 -15.93
CA MET A 317 2.63 5.74 -15.57
C MET A 317 1.87 4.48 -16.01
N ALA A 318 0.56 4.42 -15.73
CA ALA A 318 -0.28 3.29 -16.12
C ALA A 318 -0.36 3.11 -17.65
N LEU A 319 -0.54 4.21 -18.40
CA LEU A 319 -0.62 4.18 -19.86
C LEU A 319 0.68 3.68 -20.51
N TYR A 320 1.85 4.13 -20.03
CA TYR A 320 3.12 3.59 -20.52
C TYR A 320 3.30 2.11 -20.15
N GLY A 321 2.83 1.69 -18.97
CA GLY A 321 2.78 0.27 -18.59
C GLY A 321 1.92 -0.56 -19.56
N ILE A 322 0.73 -0.08 -19.91
CA ILE A 322 -0.18 -0.73 -20.87
C ILE A 322 0.47 -0.81 -22.25
N TRP A 323 1.07 0.29 -22.72
CA TRP A 323 1.81 0.33 -23.99
C TRP A 323 2.88 -0.76 -24.05
N ASN A 324 3.76 -0.78 -23.05
CA ASN A 324 4.86 -1.73 -22.99
C ASN A 324 4.36 -3.17 -22.87
N ARG A 325 3.35 -3.41 -22.04
CA ARG A 325 2.83 -4.76 -21.77
C ARG A 325 2.09 -5.36 -22.96
N ASN A 326 1.13 -4.62 -23.52
CA ASN A 326 0.16 -5.16 -24.48
C ASN A 326 0.56 -4.94 -25.95
N PHE A 327 1.37 -3.93 -26.24
CA PHE A 327 1.70 -3.57 -27.63
C PHE A 327 3.17 -3.81 -27.96
N LEU A 328 4.08 -3.55 -27.02
CA LEU A 328 5.50 -3.90 -27.18
C LEU A 328 5.85 -5.30 -26.64
N GLN A 329 4.87 -6.03 -26.10
CA GLN A 329 5.02 -7.41 -25.64
C GLN A 329 6.12 -7.56 -24.57
N MET A 330 6.21 -6.60 -23.64
CA MET A 330 7.14 -6.61 -22.52
C MET A 330 6.44 -7.19 -21.27
N PRO A 331 6.70 -8.46 -20.87
CA PRO A 331 5.92 -9.14 -19.83
C PRO A 331 6.30 -8.75 -18.41
N THR A 332 7.41 -8.01 -18.22
CA THR A 332 7.95 -7.68 -16.91
C THR A 332 8.12 -6.18 -16.71
N GLN A 333 8.00 -5.71 -15.49
CA GLN A 333 8.35 -4.36 -15.06
C GLN A 333 9.43 -4.40 -13.99
N LEU A 334 10.59 -3.82 -14.32
CA LEU A 334 11.72 -3.68 -13.42
C LEU A 334 11.59 -2.39 -12.58
N ILE A 335 11.72 -2.49 -11.26
CA ILE A 335 11.75 -1.36 -10.32
C ILE A 335 13.09 -1.36 -9.59
N VAL A 336 13.89 -0.32 -9.82
CA VAL A 336 15.25 -0.17 -9.24
C VAL A 336 15.36 1.16 -8.48
N PRO A 337 15.15 1.16 -7.15
CA PRO A 337 15.41 2.33 -6.33
C PRO A 337 16.91 2.56 -6.13
N TYR A 338 17.39 3.77 -6.44
CA TYR A 338 18.78 4.20 -6.19
C TYR A 338 18.93 4.84 -4.79
N ALA A 339 18.30 4.21 -3.80
CA ALA A 339 18.38 4.62 -2.41
C ALA A 339 18.25 3.39 -1.52
N SER A 340 19.29 3.06 -0.74
CA SER A 340 19.36 1.81 0.03
C SER A 340 18.20 1.62 1.01
N ARG A 341 17.66 2.72 1.55
CA ARG A 341 16.49 2.69 2.45
C ARG A 341 15.21 2.18 1.78
N LEU A 342 15.14 2.19 0.44
CA LEU A 342 14.03 1.67 -0.34
C LEU A 342 14.22 0.20 -0.74
N GLY A 343 15.10 -0.55 -0.09
CA GLY A 343 15.37 -1.96 -0.42
C GLY A 343 14.15 -2.88 -0.34
N ARG A 344 13.13 -2.50 0.44
CA ARG A 344 11.84 -3.21 0.53
C ARG A 344 10.72 -2.63 -0.34
N PHE A 345 11.00 -1.56 -1.10
CA PHE A 345 9.99 -0.92 -1.94
C PHE A 345 9.47 -1.88 -3.02
N THR A 346 10.36 -2.56 -3.74
CA THR A 346 9.97 -3.48 -4.81
C THR A 346 9.13 -4.66 -4.27
N PRO A 347 9.51 -5.38 -3.20
CA PRO A 347 8.64 -6.40 -2.59
C PRO A 347 7.25 -5.90 -2.16
N PHE A 348 7.16 -4.66 -1.66
CA PHE A 348 5.86 -4.04 -1.37
C PHE A 348 5.03 -3.83 -2.64
N VAL A 349 5.63 -3.26 -3.70
CA VAL A 349 4.95 -3.02 -4.98
C VAL A 349 4.56 -4.33 -5.69
N GLN A 350 5.35 -5.40 -5.54
CA GLN A 350 5.01 -6.72 -6.08
C GLN A 350 3.63 -7.18 -5.59
N GLN A 351 3.38 -7.14 -4.28
CA GLN A 351 2.06 -7.48 -3.76
C GLN A 351 1.00 -6.49 -4.28
N MET A 352 1.27 -5.19 -4.17
CA MET A 352 0.31 -4.15 -4.55
C MET A 352 -0.17 -4.27 -6.00
N ASP A 353 0.75 -4.52 -6.93
CA ASP A 353 0.46 -4.60 -8.37
C ASP A 353 0.02 -6.01 -8.77
N MET A 354 0.84 -7.03 -8.53
CA MET A 354 0.60 -8.38 -9.07
C MET A 354 -0.65 -9.02 -8.47
N GLU A 355 -0.93 -8.81 -7.18
CA GLU A 355 -2.16 -9.32 -6.54
C GLU A 355 -3.41 -8.52 -6.98
N SER A 356 -3.26 -7.25 -7.35
CA SER A 356 -4.34 -6.42 -7.90
C SER A 356 -4.67 -6.73 -9.34
N ASN A 357 -3.65 -6.85 -10.19
CA ASN A 357 -3.77 -6.83 -11.64
C ASN A 357 -3.45 -8.17 -12.30
N GLY A 358 -2.91 -9.15 -11.58
CA GLY A 358 -2.69 -10.53 -12.03
C GLY A 358 -4.00 -11.31 -12.16
N LYS A 359 -4.91 -10.83 -13.01
CA LYS A 359 -6.27 -11.33 -13.18
C LYS A 359 -6.44 -11.96 -14.56
N ARG A 360 -7.38 -12.90 -14.66
CA ARG A 360 -7.70 -13.64 -15.89
C ARG A 360 -9.16 -13.47 -16.35
N THR A 361 -9.92 -12.62 -15.68
CA THR A 361 -11.34 -12.36 -15.96
C THR A 361 -11.62 -10.87 -15.91
N HIS A 362 -12.42 -10.38 -16.85
CA HIS A 362 -12.98 -9.03 -16.79
C HIS A 362 -14.02 -8.93 -15.67
N CYS A 363 -14.39 -7.69 -15.31
CA CYS A 363 -15.40 -7.37 -14.29
C CYS A 363 -16.80 -7.95 -14.56
N HIS A 364 -17.13 -8.25 -15.82
CA HIS A 364 -18.38 -8.90 -16.23
C HIS A 364 -18.26 -10.44 -16.28
N GLY A 365 -17.18 -11.00 -15.74
CA GLY A 365 -16.98 -12.44 -15.56
C GLY A 365 -16.39 -13.19 -16.76
N GLN A 366 -16.28 -12.55 -17.93
CA GLN A 366 -15.70 -13.17 -19.12
C GLN A 366 -14.17 -13.29 -19.01
N PRO A 367 -13.55 -14.33 -19.61
CA PRO A 367 -12.10 -14.45 -19.67
C PRO A 367 -11.45 -13.24 -20.37
N VAL A 368 -10.28 -12.81 -19.89
CA VAL A 368 -9.47 -11.80 -20.59
C VAL A 368 -8.74 -12.42 -21.77
N ASN A 369 -8.64 -11.70 -22.87
CA ASN A 369 -7.91 -12.07 -24.09
C ASN A 369 -6.79 -11.05 -24.43
N VAL A 370 -6.41 -10.25 -23.44
CA VAL A 370 -5.30 -9.31 -23.43
C VAL A 370 -4.41 -9.59 -22.24
N ASP A 371 -3.19 -9.07 -22.28
CA ASP A 371 -2.28 -9.15 -21.16
C ASP A 371 -2.71 -8.22 -20.01
N THR A 372 -2.77 -8.76 -18.79
CA THR A 372 -3.10 -8.01 -17.57
C THR A 372 -1.83 -7.56 -16.83
N GLY A 373 -1.75 -7.72 -15.50
CA GLY A 373 -0.61 -7.28 -14.70
C GLY A 373 0.72 -7.89 -15.18
N PRO A 374 1.82 -7.11 -15.22
CA PRO A 374 3.14 -7.63 -15.54
C PRO A 374 3.75 -8.40 -14.35
N ILE A 375 4.85 -9.12 -14.61
CA ILE A 375 5.72 -9.58 -13.52
C ILE A 375 6.51 -8.37 -13.02
N VAL A 376 6.25 -7.95 -11.78
CA VAL A 376 7.03 -6.89 -11.13
C VAL A 376 8.23 -7.51 -10.42
N TRP A 377 9.42 -6.96 -10.65
CA TRP A 377 10.66 -7.43 -10.01
C TRP A 377 11.69 -6.31 -9.91
N GLY A 378 12.78 -6.57 -9.20
CA GLY A 378 13.89 -5.65 -9.06
C GLY A 378 14.50 -5.67 -7.65
N GLY A 379 15.37 -4.69 -7.40
CA GLY A 379 16.17 -4.57 -6.19
C GLY A 379 16.83 -3.20 -6.13
N LEU A 380 17.80 -3.02 -5.25
CA LEU A 380 18.51 -1.76 -5.14
C LEU A 380 19.43 -1.51 -6.33
N GLY A 381 19.48 -0.25 -6.77
CA GLY A 381 20.61 0.27 -7.52
C GLY A 381 21.70 0.68 -6.54
N ILE A 382 22.98 0.35 -6.75
CA ILE A 382 23.60 -0.30 -7.91
C ILE A 382 23.72 -1.82 -7.80
N ASP A 383 23.30 -2.45 -6.70
CA ASP A 383 23.53 -3.88 -6.42
C ASP A 383 23.07 -4.83 -7.54
N GLY A 384 22.05 -4.45 -8.30
CA GLY A 384 21.56 -5.22 -9.46
C GLY A 384 22.28 -4.96 -10.79
N GLN A 385 23.20 -3.98 -10.87
CA GLN A 385 24.05 -3.69 -12.03
C GLN A 385 25.30 -4.57 -12.00
#